data_AF-A0A6B9TGD4-F1
#
_entry.id   AF-A0A6B9TGD4-F1
#
_cell.length_a   1.000
_cell.length_b   1.000
_cell.length_c   1.000
_cell.angle_alpha   90.00
_cell.angle_beta   90.00
_cell.angle_gamma   90.00
#
_symmetry.space_group_name_H-M   'P 1'
#
loop_
_entity.id
_entity.type
_entity.pdbx_description
1 polymer ?
#
loop_
_entity_poly.entity_id
_entity_poly.type
_entity_poly.pdbx_seq_one_letter_code
_entity_poly.pdbx_strand_id
1 'polypeptide(L)'
;MFNQGELTVENCVFTENTGDYGAAISNYGDFMDCSRAVIINSRFENNIITTGTGGGALYNEMFAEMIVEGCTFTNNSVNNIGGAIYTCYESNLTVRNSTFKWNHAENSGGAIHASHGASTIIIDSVFH
;
A
#
# COMPACT_ATOMS: atom_id res chain seq x y z
N MET A 1 -10.21 -3.25 -3.84
CA MET A 1 -10.53 -2.23 -4.88
C MET A 1 -9.40 -2.20 -5.88
N PHE A 2 -9.69 -2.00 -7.15
CA PHE A 2 -8.69 -1.91 -8.23
C PHE A 2 -8.84 -0.54 -8.91
N ASN A 3 -7.75 0.21 -9.02
CA ASN A 3 -7.71 1.54 -9.62
C ASN A 3 -6.74 1.60 -10.81
N GLN A 4 -7.19 2.21 -11.90
CA GLN A 4 -6.41 2.54 -13.11
C GLN A 4 -6.63 3.98 -13.58
N GLY A 5 -7.12 4.85 -12.70
CA GLY A 5 -7.34 6.27 -12.97
C GLY A 5 -7.16 7.06 -11.69
N GLU A 6 -8.07 7.98 -11.40
CA GLU A 6 -8.08 8.74 -10.14
C GLU A 6 -8.97 8.05 -9.10
N LEU A 7 -8.42 7.76 -7.92
CA LEU A 7 -9.12 7.25 -6.76
C LEU A 7 -8.86 8.14 -5.55
N THR A 8 -9.94 8.56 -4.88
CA THR A 8 -9.86 9.23 -3.58
C THR A 8 -10.61 8.41 -2.53
N VAL A 9 -9.94 8.10 -1.42
CA VAL A 9 -10.47 7.32 -0.30
C VAL A 9 -10.28 8.14 0.97
N GLU A 10 -11.38 8.48 1.62
CA GLU A 10 -11.35 9.32 2.82
C GLU A 10 -12.20 8.70 3.92
N ASN A 11 -11.68 8.72 5.16
CA ASN A 11 -12.41 8.29 6.36
C ASN A 11 -13.01 6.88 6.26
N CYS A 12 -12.28 5.98 5.59
CA CYS A 12 -12.72 4.61 5.35
C CYS A 12 -12.02 3.61 6.27
N VAL A 13 -12.64 2.45 6.45
CA VAL A 13 -12.05 1.30 7.16
C VAL A 13 -12.07 0.09 6.23
N PHE A 14 -10.89 -0.47 5.97
CA PHE A 14 -10.70 -1.71 5.23
C PHE A 14 -10.20 -2.77 6.21
N THR A 15 -11.09 -3.69 6.57
CA THR A 15 -10.77 -4.76 7.52
C THR A 15 -10.95 -6.14 6.91
N GLU A 16 -10.07 -7.07 7.24
CA GLU A 16 -10.20 -8.50 6.90
C GLU A 16 -10.33 -8.77 5.40
N ASN A 17 -9.71 -7.94 4.55
CA ASN A 17 -9.70 -8.17 3.11
C ASN A 17 -8.58 -9.11 2.71
N THR A 18 -8.77 -9.78 1.57
CA THR A 18 -7.78 -10.63 0.92
C THR A 18 -7.66 -10.26 -0.56
N GLY A 19 -6.53 -10.62 -1.17
CA GLY A 19 -6.31 -10.40 -2.60
C GLY A 19 -4.98 -10.98 -3.07
N ASP A 20 -4.71 -10.85 -4.37
CA ASP A 20 -3.50 -11.40 -4.99
C ASP A 20 -2.33 -10.40 -5.01
N TYR A 21 -2.62 -9.08 -4.96
CA TYR A 21 -1.63 -8.00 -5.05
C TYR A 21 -1.77 -6.94 -3.95
N GLY A 22 -2.93 -6.30 -3.84
CA GLY A 22 -3.27 -5.43 -2.71
C GLY A 22 -4.56 -5.91 -2.12
N ALA A 23 -4.53 -6.41 -0.87
CA ALA A 23 -5.70 -7.03 -0.27
C ALA A 23 -6.88 -6.05 -0.14
N ALA A 24 -6.61 -4.78 0.18
CA ALA A 24 -7.65 -3.76 0.25
C ALA A 24 -7.71 -2.94 -1.04
N ILE A 25 -6.58 -2.39 -1.52
CA ILE A 25 -6.54 -1.52 -2.69
C ILE A 25 -5.31 -1.83 -3.53
N SER A 26 -5.51 -1.99 -4.83
CA SER A 26 -4.45 -2.04 -5.83
C SER A 26 -4.57 -0.82 -6.74
N ASN A 27 -3.52 -0.03 -6.83
CA ASN A 27 -3.37 1.12 -7.70
C ASN A 27 -2.38 0.75 -8.82
N TYR A 28 -2.85 0.80 -10.06
CA TYR A 28 -2.12 0.29 -11.20
C TYR A 28 -2.10 1.35 -12.30
N GLY A 29 -0.93 1.84 -12.67
CA GLY A 29 -0.81 2.80 -13.78
C GLY A 29 -0.56 2.08 -15.11
N ASP A 30 -0.24 2.86 -16.13
CA ASP A 30 0.28 2.36 -17.41
C ASP A 30 1.31 3.37 -17.95
N PHE A 31 2.13 2.96 -18.92
CA PHE A 31 3.11 3.80 -19.61
C PHE A 31 2.49 5.05 -20.26
N MET A 32 1.20 5.00 -20.58
CA MET A 32 0.48 6.09 -21.24
C MET A 32 -0.33 6.96 -20.28
N ASP A 33 -0.68 6.45 -19.10
CA ASP A 33 -1.50 7.16 -18.12
C ASP A 33 -1.14 6.72 -16.70
N CYS A 34 -0.65 7.66 -15.89
CA CYS A 34 -0.28 7.38 -14.51
C CYS A 34 -1.56 7.36 -13.67
N SER A 35 -1.88 6.21 -13.04
CA SER A 35 -2.97 6.18 -12.08
C SER A 35 -2.57 6.85 -10.77
N ARG A 36 -3.55 7.40 -10.08
CA ARG A 36 -3.35 8.14 -8.85
C ARG A 36 -4.35 7.73 -7.78
N ALA A 37 -3.84 7.34 -6.62
CA ALA A 37 -4.62 7.03 -5.45
C ALA A 37 -4.27 7.98 -4.29
N VAL A 38 -5.28 8.67 -3.76
CA VAL A 38 -5.15 9.53 -2.59
C VAL A 38 -5.97 8.92 -1.45
N ILE A 39 -5.29 8.53 -0.37
CA ILE A 39 -5.86 7.81 0.76
C ILE A 39 -5.63 8.62 2.02
N ILE A 40 -6.71 9.12 2.62
CA ILE A 40 -6.65 10.08 3.72
C ILE A 40 -7.47 9.56 4.90
N ASN A 41 -6.93 9.73 6.12
CA ASN A 41 -7.62 9.46 7.39
C ASN A 41 -8.33 8.11 7.45
N SER A 42 -7.70 7.07 6.88
CA SER A 42 -8.31 5.75 6.72
C SER A 42 -7.54 4.68 7.49
N ARG A 43 -8.22 3.57 7.78
CA ARG A 43 -7.67 2.44 8.55
C ARG A 43 -7.64 1.17 7.72
N PHE A 44 -6.52 0.47 7.78
CA PHE A 44 -6.31 -0.83 7.13
C PHE A 44 -5.93 -1.86 8.19
N GLU A 45 -6.82 -2.81 8.44
CA GLU A 45 -6.72 -3.71 9.60
C GLU A 45 -6.87 -5.17 9.18
N ASN A 46 -5.95 -6.03 9.60
CA ASN A 46 -6.05 -7.47 9.36
C ASN A 46 -6.23 -7.85 7.88
N ASN A 47 -5.69 -7.06 6.95
CA ASN A 47 -5.73 -7.40 5.53
C ASN A 47 -4.55 -8.33 5.21
N ILE A 48 -4.81 -9.41 4.47
CA ILE A 48 -3.86 -10.52 4.33
C ILE A 48 -3.76 -10.97 2.87
N ILE A 49 -2.53 -11.18 2.40
CA ILE A 49 -2.22 -11.87 1.14
C ILE A 49 -1.50 -13.18 1.45
N THR A 50 -2.15 -14.31 1.17
CA THR A 50 -1.59 -15.65 1.39
C THR A 50 -0.93 -16.22 0.14
N THR A 51 -1.36 -15.79 -1.04
CA THR A 51 -0.86 -16.23 -2.34
C THR A 51 -0.59 -15.01 -3.22
N GLY A 52 0.68 -14.74 -3.53
CA GLY A 52 1.04 -13.64 -4.42
C GLY A 52 2.25 -12.82 -3.96
N THR A 53 2.46 -11.70 -4.64
CA THR A 53 3.47 -10.70 -4.29
C THR A 53 2.77 -9.36 -4.25
N GLY A 54 2.82 -8.66 -3.13
CA GLY A 54 1.83 -7.64 -2.89
C GLY A 54 1.93 -6.96 -1.52
N GLY A 55 1.29 -5.80 -1.38
CA GLY A 55 1.15 -5.18 -0.07
C GLY A 55 0.00 -5.81 0.70
N GLY A 56 0.22 -6.22 1.95
CA GLY A 56 -0.82 -6.82 2.78
C GLY A 56 -2.09 -5.98 2.90
N ALA A 57 -2.03 -4.67 2.63
CA ALA A 57 -3.19 -3.80 2.42
C ALA A 57 -3.20 -3.11 1.05
N LEU A 58 -2.12 -2.41 0.70
CA LEU A 58 -2.05 -1.52 -0.45
C LEU A 58 -0.96 -1.93 -1.43
N TYR A 59 -1.28 -1.90 -2.72
CA TYR A 59 -0.34 -2.17 -3.78
C TYR A 59 -0.30 -1.03 -4.79
N ASN A 60 0.88 -0.58 -5.19
CA ASN A 60 1.11 0.57 -6.08
C ASN A 60 2.13 0.22 -7.17
N GLU A 61 1.67 0.00 -8.40
CA GLU A 61 2.48 -0.58 -9.49
C GLU A 61 2.34 0.18 -10.82
N MET A 62 3.39 0.12 -11.64
CA MET A 62 3.48 0.61 -13.02
C MET A 62 3.26 2.11 -13.15
N PHE A 63 4.27 2.91 -12.79
CA PHE A 63 4.26 4.37 -12.89
C PHE A 63 3.14 5.05 -12.09
N ALA A 64 2.55 4.33 -11.14
CA ALA A 64 1.42 4.82 -10.36
C ALA A 64 1.86 5.75 -9.22
N GLU A 65 1.03 6.73 -8.91
CA GLU A 65 1.20 7.62 -7.77
C GLU A 65 0.26 7.24 -6.63
N MET A 66 0.80 7.05 -5.42
CA MET A 66 0.00 6.83 -4.23
C MET A 66 0.39 7.81 -3.13
N ILE A 67 -0.61 8.49 -2.57
CA ILE A 67 -0.47 9.39 -1.43
C ILE A 67 -1.28 8.80 -0.27
N VAL A 68 -0.61 8.59 0.86
CA VAL A 68 -1.18 8.05 2.08
C VAL A 68 -0.96 9.06 3.21
N GLU A 69 -2.04 9.60 3.75
CA GLU A 69 -1.99 10.69 4.73
C GLU A 69 -2.91 10.43 5.93
N GLY A 70 -2.40 10.59 7.15
CA GLY A 70 -3.21 10.43 8.36
C GLY A 70 -3.75 9.02 8.56
N CYS A 71 -3.14 8.01 7.94
CA CYS A 71 -3.66 6.65 7.90
C CYS A 71 -3.05 5.75 8.96
N THR A 72 -3.77 4.68 9.32
CA THR A 72 -3.28 3.64 10.24
C THR A 72 -3.34 2.27 9.59
N PHE A 73 -2.22 1.55 9.61
CA PHE A 73 -2.07 0.18 9.13
C PHE A 73 -1.76 -0.73 10.30
N THR A 74 -2.69 -1.61 10.66
CA THR A 74 -2.53 -2.52 11.79
C THR A 74 -2.68 -3.97 11.36
N ASN A 75 -1.69 -4.79 11.71
CA ASN A 75 -1.75 -6.25 11.53
C ASN A 75 -2.07 -6.68 10.09
N ASN A 76 -1.60 -5.93 9.09
CA ASN A 76 -1.68 -6.36 7.70
C ASN A 76 -0.47 -7.26 7.40
N SER A 77 -0.67 -8.30 6.61
CA SER A 77 0.39 -9.26 6.35
C SER A 77 0.41 -9.82 4.93
N VAL A 78 1.60 -10.26 4.52
CA VAL A 78 1.81 -10.99 3.27
C VAL A 78 2.82 -12.10 3.48
N ASN A 79 2.56 -13.28 2.90
CA ASN A 79 3.47 -14.43 2.91
C ASN A 79 4.67 -14.26 1.96
N ASN A 80 4.99 -13.01 1.59
CA ASN A 80 6.07 -12.69 0.67
C ASN A 80 6.68 -11.33 1.03
N ILE A 81 6.38 -10.26 0.27
CA ILE A 81 7.08 -8.97 0.39
C ILE A 81 6.09 -7.82 0.53
N GLY A 82 6.30 -6.92 1.51
CA GLY A 82 5.50 -5.70 1.71
C GLY A 82 4.35 -5.87 2.70
N GLY A 83 4.62 -5.79 4.00
CA GLY A 83 3.66 -6.20 5.03
C GLY A 83 2.33 -5.42 5.01
N ALA A 84 2.37 -4.12 4.78
CA ALA A 84 1.17 -3.31 4.56
C ALA A 84 1.12 -2.71 3.17
N ILE A 85 2.21 -2.09 2.71
CA ILE A 85 2.28 -1.42 1.42
C ILE A 85 3.42 -2.00 0.59
N TYR A 86 3.13 -2.30 -0.67
CA TYR A 86 4.17 -2.59 -1.65
C TYR A 86 4.05 -1.63 -2.83
N THR A 87 5.15 -0.94 -3.16
CA THR A 87 5.27 -0.11 -4.36
C THR A 87 6.42 -0.58 -5.28
N CYS A 88 6.19 -0.62 -6.58
CA CYS A 88 7.15 -1.15 -7.56
C CYS A 88 7.00 -0.51 -8.95
N TYR A 89 7.96 -0.79 -9.84
CA TYR A 89 7.99 -0.40 -11.25
C TYR A 89 7.79 1.10 -11.44
N GLU A 90 8.81 1.85 -11.00
CA GLU A 90 8.91 3.31 -11.18
C GLU A 90 7.72 4.10 -10.58
N SER A 91 6.96 3.45 -9.70
CA SER A 91 5.83 4.06 -9.00
C SER A 91 6.30 4.92 -7.83
N ASN A 92 5.49 5.91 -7.48
CA ASN A 92 5.78 6.86 -6.42
C ASN A 92 4.84 6.65 -5.25
N LEU A 93 5.40 6.44 -4.06
CA LEU A 93 4.67 6.38 -2.81
C LEU A 93 5.05 7.55 -1.92
N THR A 94 4.06 8.29 -1.45
CA THR A 94 4.25 9.30 -0.41
C THR A 94 3.41 8.97 0.80
N VAL A 95 4.04 8.87 1.96
CA VAL A 95 3.40 8.56 3.24
C VAL A 95 3.65 9.71 4.22
N ARG A 96 2.57 10.25 4.79
CA ARG A 96 2.62 11.36 5.74
C ARG A 96 1.75 11.08 6.96
N ASN A 97 2.20 11.50 8.13
CA ASN A 97 1.39 11.49 9.36
C ASN A 97 0.69 10.15 9.63
N SER A 98 1.35 9.04 9.30
CA SER A 98 0.73 7.71 9.29
C SER A 98 1.40 6.77 10.28
N THR A 99 0.64 5.78 10.77
CA THR A 99 1.13 4.79 11.73
C THR A 99 1.07 3.39 11.14
N PHE A 100 2.16 2.65 11.23
CA PHE A 100 2.27 1.25 10.84
C PHE A 100 2.57 0.43 12.08
N LYS A 101 1.70 -0.52 12.40
CA LYS A 101 1.77 -1.29 13.63
C LYS A 101 1.55 -2.77 13.37
N TRP A 102 2.49 -3.59 13.78
CA TRP A 102 2.38 -5.05 13.69
C TRP A 102 2.13 -5.56 12.26
N ASN A 103 2.57 -4.82 11.25
CA ASN A 103 2.51 -5.31 9.87
C ASN A 103 3.66 -6.29 9.64
N HIS A 104 3.42 -7.31 8.81
CA HIS A 104 4.38 -8.40 8.64
C HIS A 104 4.53 -8.84 7.19
N ALA A 105 5.77 -9.02 6.75
CA ALA A 105 6.11 -9.72 5.52
C ALA A 105 7.10 -10.84 5.85
N GLU A 106 6.88 -12.04 5.30
CA GLU A 106 7.76 -13.19 5.54
C GLU A 106 9.18 -12.95 4.99
N ASN A 107 9.32 -12.31 3.83
CA ASN A 107 10.61 -12.14 3.15
C ASN A 107 11.22 -10.76 3.36
N SER A 108 10.48 -9.67 3.09
CA SER A 108 11.06 -8.31 3.11
C SER A 108 10.02 -7.20 3.24
N GLY A 109 10.44 -6.07 3.84
CA GLY A 109 9.62 -4.86 3.98
C GLY A 109 8.49 -5.03 4.98
N GLY A 110 8.84 -5.19 6.27
CA GLY A 110 7.90 -5.52 7.35
C GLY A 110 6.62 -4.66 7.37
N ALA A 111 6.72 -3.36 7.06
CA ALA A 111 5.55 -2.51 6.84
C ALA A 111 5.43 -2.04 5.39
N ILE A 112 6.50 -1.49 4.84
CA ILE A 112 6.53 -0.96 3.47
C ILE A 112 7.68 -1.64 2.73
N HIS A 113 7.43 -2.05 1.49
CA HIS A 113 8.47 -2.43 0.55
C HIS A 113 8.41 -1.55 -0.69
N ALA A 114 9.59 -1.17 -1.21
CA ALA A 114 9.76 -0.44 -2.46
C ALA A 114 10.82 -1.14 -3.31
N SER A 115 10.54 -1.35 -4.60
CA SER A 115 11.45 -2.08 -5.50
C SER A 115 11.34 -1.57 -6.94
N HIS A 116 12.20 -2.08 -7.85
CA HIS A 116 12.13 -1.81 -9.29
C HIS A 116 12.01 -0.31 -9.64
N GLY A 117 12.92 0.51 -9.11
CA GLY A 117 12.95 1.94 -9.40
C GLY A 117 11.86 2.78 -8.72
N ALA A 118 11.01 2.18 -7.90
CA ALA A 118 10.00 2.92 -7.14
C ALA A 118 10.64 3.91 -6.16
N SER A 119 10.00 5.07 -6.00
CA SER A 119 10.39 6.10 -5.05
C SER A 119 9.47 6.08 -3.85
N THR A 120 10.02 6.31 -2.66
CA THR A 120 9.22 6.39 -1.43
C THR A 120 9.66 7.55 -0.57
N ILE A 121 8.70 8.42 -0.24
CA ILE A 121 8.90 9.55 0.67
C ILE A 121 8.06 9.30 1.92
N ILE A 122 8.69 9.29 3.09
CA ILE A 122 8.03 9.06 4.38
C ILE A 122 8.32 10.24 5.28
N ILE A 123 7.26 10.89 5.76
CA ILE A 123 7.33 12.10 6.58
C ILE A 123 6.43 11.90 7.80
N ASP A 124 6.92 12.28 8.99
CA ASP A 124 6.16 12.32 10.24
C ASP A 124 5.33 11.05 10.51
N SER A 125 5.90 9.89 10.18
CA SER A 125 5.21 8.60 10.27
C SER A 125 5.94 7.68 11.24
N VAL A 126 5.18 6.80 11.88
CA VAL A 126 5.66 5.93 12.96
C VAL A 126 5.52 4.47 12.56
N PHE A 127 6.57 3.69 12.84
CA PHE A 127 6.64 2.26 12.56
C PHE A 127 6.87 1.49 13.87
N HIS A 128 6.02 0.51 14.15
CA HIS A 128 6.02 -0.32 15.35
C HIS A 128 5.97 -1.82 15.02
#